data_AF-A0A813L3F2-F1
#
_entry.id   AF-A0A813L3F2-F1
#
_cell.length_a   1.000
_cell.length_b   1.000
_cell.length_c   1.000
_cell.angle_alpha   90.00
_cell.angle_beta   90.00
_cell.angle_gamma   90.00
#
_symmetry.space_group_name_H-M   'P 1'
#
loop_
_entity.id
_entity.type
_entity.pdbx_description
1 polymer ?
#
loop_
_entity_poly.entity_id
_entity_poly.type
_entity_poly.pdbx_seq_one_letter_code
_entity_poly.pdbx_strand_id
1 'polypeptide(L)'
;MSVFPPIMALVGAGLPDSVLALLPYVSPLKALLGSVILFNTPHMVKLYLTSKATGGLGGVNNNNPRAQYERLKSDDEYGDDISRAQAAHMNGLESFPVFGVGVVACLAVGADNTLAGKLACAHLISRVGFNIFYMGVSTNLAGGAARSICWFVSLLTSCQLIMLAATKSDQ
;
A
#
# COMPACT_ATOMS: atom_id res chain seq x y z
N MET A 1 8.16 1.37 11.07
CA MET A 1 8.52 1.95 9.75
C MET A 1 10.04 2.05 9.67
N SER A 2 10.67 1.71 8.53
CA SER A 2 12.12 1.85 8.34
C SER A 2 12.49 3.31 8.06
N VAL A 3 13.67 3.72 8.51
CA VAL A 3 14.25 5.03 8.19
C VAL A 3 14.97 5.04 6.84
N PHE A 4 15.19 3.89 6.21
CA PHE A 4 16.01 3.80 5.00
C PHE A 4 15.37 4.45 3.76
N PRO A 5 14.08 4.18 3.39
CA PRO A 5 13.46 4.89 2.27
C PRO A 5 13.44 6.43 2.38
N PRO A 6 13.10 7.04 3.53
CA PRO A 6 13.15 8.49 3.65
C PRO A 6 14.58 9.04 3.59
N ILE A 7 15.58 8.34 4.15
CA ILE A 7 17.00 8.75 4.00
C ILE A 7 17.43 8.70 2.54
N MET A 8 17.07 7.64 1.81
CA MET A 8 17.39 7.54 0.38
C MET A 8 16.79 8.70 -0.41
N ALA A 9 15.49 8.96 -0.23
CA ALA A 9 14.84 10.08 -0.90
C ALA A 9 15.52 11.42 -0.56
N LEU A 10 15.87 11.63 0.72
CA LEU A 10 16.51 12.86 1.19
C LEU A 10 17.86 13.14 0.51
N VAL A 11 18.65 12.10 0.25
CA VAL A 11 19.95 12.24 -0.45
C VAL A 11 19.81 12.21 -1.98
N GLY A 12 18.58 12.32 -2.51
CA GLY A 12 18.30 12.29 -3.94
C GLY A 12 18.33 10.90 -4.57
N ALA A 13 18.44 9.84 -3.77
CA ALA A 13 18.36 8.46 -4.26
C ALA A 13 16.90 7.99 -4.35
N GLY A 14 16.63 7.07 -5.28
CA GLY A 14 15.29 6.53 -5.44
C GLY A 14 15.19 5.58 -6.64
N LEU A 15 14.00 5.47 -7.24
CA LEU A 15 13.87 4.71 -8.49
C LEU A 15 14.71 5.34 -9.60
N PRO A 16 15.57 4.56 -10.30
CA PRO A 16 16.38 5.06 -11.40
C PRO A 16 15.51 5.55 -12.56
N ASP A 17 16.02 6.53 -13.33
CA ASP A 17 15.34 7.07 -14.50
C ASP A 17 15.02 5.99 -15.54
N SER A 18 15.88 4.97 -15.68
CA SER A 18 15.63 3.83 -16.56
C SER A 18 14.38 3.04 -16.17
N VAL A 19 14.10 2.92 -14.86
CA VAL A 19 12.88 2.26 -14.36
C VAL A 19 11.68 3.20 -14.53
N LEU A 20 11.83 4.49 -14.21
CA LEU A 20 10.77 5.49 -14.38
C LEU A 20 10.38 5.67 -15.86
N ALA A 21 11.32 5.49 -16.78
CA ALA A 21 11.06 5.55 -18.22
C ALA A 21 10.11 4.45 -18.68
N LEU A 22 10.13 3.27 -18.04
CA LEU A 22 9.27 2.13 -18.35
C LEU A 22 7.85 2.28 -17.80
N LEU A 23 7.67 3.13 -16.79
CA LEU A 23 6.37 3.29 -16.12
C LEU A 23 5.46 4.21 -16.92
N PRO A 24 4.18 3.83 -17.11
CA PRO A 24 3.21 4.70 -17.73
C PRO A 24 2.92 5.89 -16.81
N TYR A 25 2.60 7.03 -17.42
CA TYR A 25 2.04 8.15 -16.67
C TYR A 25 0.63 7.78 -16.18
N VAL A 26 0.36 8.07 -14.91
CA VAL A 26 -0.99 8.10 -14.35
C VAL A 26 -1.22 9.45 -13.71
N SER A 27 -2.44 9.98 -13.81
CA SER A 27 -2.79 11.23 -13.13
C SER A 27 -2.59 11.06 -11.60
N PRO A 28 -1.84 11.94 -10.92
CA PRO A 28 -1.58 11.80 -9.49
C PRO A 28 -2.87 11.74 -8.64
N LEU A 29 -3.90 12.53 -8.97
CA LEU A 29 -5.19 12.49 -8.27
C LEU A 29 -5.97 11.19 -8.52
N LYS A 30 -5.94 10.66 -9.75
CA LYS A 30 -6.54 9.35 -10.04
C LYS A 30 -5.79 8.24 -9.30
N ALA A 31 -4.46 8.36 -9.20
CA ALA A 31 -3.65 7.42 -8.44
C ALA A 31 -3.93 7.50 -6.94
N LEU A 32 -4.18 8.71 -6.41
CA LEU A 32 -4.61 8.91 -5.02
C LEU A 32 -5.93 8.17 -4.74
N LEU A 33 -6.96 8.36 -5.57
CA LEU A 33 -8.21 7.62 -5.44
C LEU A 33 -8.01 6.10 -5.58
N GLY A 34 -7.22 5.67 -6.57
CA GLY A 34 -6.90 4.26 -6.78
C GLY A 34 -6.20 3.62 -5.57
N SER A 35 -5.36 4.38 -4.88
CA SER A 35 -4.69 3.91 -3.66
C SER A 35 -5.68 3.64 -2.53
N VAL A 36 -6.70 4.50 -2.35
CA VAL A 36 -7.76 4.28 -1.34
C VAL A 36 -8.48 2.96 -1.59
N ILE A 37 -8.81 2.65 -2.84
CA ILE A 37 -9.40 1.36 -3.21
C ILE A 37 -8.44 0.22 -2.81
N LEU A 38 -7.17 0.34 -3.17
CA LEU A 38 -6.17 -0.70 -2.99
C LEU A 38 -5.85 -1.01 -1.53
N PHE A 39 -5.84 -0.02 -0.63
CA PHE A 39 -5.63 -0.25 0.81
C PHE A 39 -6.86 -0.84 1.50
N ASN A 40 -8.05 -0.65 0.92
CA ASN A 40 -9.29 -1.25 1.40
C ASN A 40 -9.57 -2.64 0.79
N THR A 41 -8.89 -3.02 -0.29
CA THR A 41 -9.03 -4.38 -0.88
C THR A 41 -8.79 -5.50 0.15
N PRO A 42 -7.73 -5.48 0.98
CA PRO A 42 -7.54 -6.52 1.99
C PRO A 42 -8.66 -6.54 3.05
N HIS A 43 -9.26 -5.38 3.35
CA HIS A 43 -10.43 -5.32 4.23
C HIS A 43 -11.64 -6.04 3.61
N MET A 44 -11.87 -5.89 2.30
CA MET A 44 -12.92 -6.62 1.58
C MET A 44 -12.65 -8.13 1.55
N VAL A 45 -11.40 -8.54 1.35
CA VAL A 45 -11.00 -9.96 1.45
C VAL A 45 -11.27 -10.51 2.85
N LYS A 46 -10.88 -9.78 3.90
CA LYS A 46 -11.17 -10.17 5.28
C LYS A 46 -12.67 -10.33 5.53
N LEU A 47 -13.50 -9.40 5.05
CA LEU A 47 -14.95 -9.46 5.18
C LEU A 47 -15.52 -10.70 4.48
N TYR A 48 -15.04 -11.01 3.28
CA TYR A 48 -15.43 -12.21 2.54
C TYR A 48 -15.08 -13.50 3.29
N LEU A 49 -13.86 -13.62 3.80
CA LEU A 49 -13.42 -14.79 4.59
C LEU A 49 -14.20 -14.92 5.90
N THR A 50 -14.43 -13.78 6.57
CA THR A 50 -15.27 -13.72 7.77
C THR A 50 -16.68 -14.21 7.48
N SER A 51 -17.27 -13.78 6.36
CA SER A 51 -18.58 -14.25 5.92
C SER A 51 -18.58 -15.76 5.65
N LYS A 52 -17.49 -16.36 5.18
CA LYS A 52 -17.41 -17.82 5.04
C LYS A 52 -17.35 -18.52 6.40
N ALA A 53 -16.46 -18.07 7.28
CA ALA A 53 -16.28 -18.63 8.61
C ALA A 53 -17.56 -18.55 9.48
N THR A 54 -18.43 -17.56 9.24
CA THR A 54 -19.68 -17.38 9.99
C THR A 54 -20.93 -17.94 9.31
N GLY A 55 -20.79 -18.72 8.23
CA GLY A 55 -21.93 -19.33 7.53
C GLY A 55 -22.76 -18.37 6.67
N GLY A 56 -22.16 -17.29 6.18
CA GLY A 56 -22.76 -16.29 5.29
C GLY A 56 -22.79 -14.88 5.87
N LEU A 57 -23.22 -13.90 5.05
CA LEU A 57 -23.26 -12.48 5.44
C LEU A 57 -24.16 -12.22 6.66
N GLY A 58 -25.22 -13.02 6.84
CA GLY A 58 -26.10 -12.95 8.01
C GLY A 58 -25.43 -13.35 9.33
N GLY A 59 -24.32 -14.09 9.28
CA GLY A 59 -23.53 -14.47 10.46
C GLY A 59 -22.47 -13.44 10.87
N VAL A 60 -22.23 -12.42 10.05
CA VAL A 60 -21.23 -11.39 10.34
C VAL A 60 -21.76 -10.41 11.38
N ASN A 61 -21.12 -10.38 12.55
CA ASN A 61 -21.45 -9.44 13.62
C ASN A 61 -20.88 -8.03 13.36
N ASN A 62 -21.74 -7.12 12.91
CA ASN A 62 -21.41 -5.71 12.72
C ASN A 62 -21.53 -4.85 13.99
N ASN A 63 -22.12 -5.37 15.07
CA ASN A 63 -22.21 -4.66 16.35
C ASN A 63 -20.86 -4.65 17.09
N ASN A 64 -20.10 -5.75 16.99
CA ASN A 64 -18.75 -5.83 17.54
C ASN A 64 -17.79 -6.59 16.61
N PRO A 65 -17.40 -5.98 15.47
CA PRO A 65 -16.56 -6.63 14.47
C PRO A 65 -15.14 -6.91 14.96
N ARG A 66 -14.66 -6.17 15.98
CA ARG A 66 -13.33 -6.36 16.57
C ARG A 66 -13.29 -7.62 17.42
N ALA A 67 -14.26 -7.81 18.32
CA ALA A 67 -14.32 -9.03 19.12
C ALA A 67 -14.55 -10.28 18.24
N GLN A 68 -15.36 -10.15 17.19
CA GLN A 68 -15.52 -11.23 16.21
C GLN A 68 -14.19 -11.58 15.53
N TYR A 69 -13.44 -10.58 15.08
CA TYR A 69 -12.13 -10.81 14.46
C TYR A 69 -11.17 -11.53 15.42
N GLU A 70 -11.08 -11.10 16.68
CA GLU A 70 -10.21 -11.76 17.67
C GLU A 70 -10.57 -13.24 17.86
N ARG A 71 -11.86 -13.59 17.89
CA ARG A 71 -12.30 -14.98 17.94
C ARG A 71 -11.95 -15.76 16.67
N LEU A 72 -12.14 -15.16 15.50
CA LEU A 72 -11.91 -15.82 14.21
C LEU A 72 -10.43 -16.07 13.90
N LYS A 73 -9.50 -15.42 14.62
CA LYS A 73 -8.07 -15.74 14.48
C LYS A 73 -7.73 -17.19 14.84
N SER A 74 -8.51 -17.80 15.75
CA SER A 74 -8.34 -19.19 16.16
C SER A 74 -9.20 -20.16 15.35
N ASP A 75 -9.81 -19.71 14.25
CA ASP A 75 -10.52 -20.59 13.32
C ASP A 75 -9.50 -21.43 12.53
N ASP A 76 -9.66 -22.75 12.54
CA ASP A 76 -8.70 -23.69 11.94
C ASP A 76 -8.62 -23.57 10.41
N GLU A 77 -9.69 -23.11 9.74
CA GLU A 77 -9.76 -23.05 8.28
C GLU A 77 -9.45 -21.63 7.76
N TYR A 78 -9.98 -20.60 8.42
CA TYR A 78 -9.94 -19.21 7.91
C TYR A 78 -9.04 -18.27 8.73
N GLY A 79 -8.59 -18.68 9.93
CA GLY A 79 -7.97 -17.78 10.90
C GLY A 79 -6.68 -17.12 10.43
N ASP A 80 -5.81 -17.87 9.75
CA ASP A 80 -4.54 -17.34 9.21
C ASP A 80 -4.80 -16.33 8.08
N ASP A 81 -5.65 -16.66 7.11
CA ASP A 81 -5.95 -15.77 5.99
C ASP A 81 -6.68 -14.50 6.43
N ILE A 82 -7.61 -14.61 7.40
CA ILE A 82 -8.26 -13.46 8.04
C ILE A 82 -7.23 -12.56 8.73
N SER A 83 -6.25 -13.16 9.42
CA SER A 83 -5.18 -12.44 10.09
C SER A 83 -4.26 -11.73 9.10
N ARG A 84 -3.88 -12.40 8.02
CA ARG A 84 -3.03 -11.86 6.96
C ARG A 84 -3.72 -10.73 6.19
N ALA A 85 -5.00 -10.88 5.86
CA ALA A 85 -5.79 -9.83 5.22
C ALA A 85 -5.94 -8.59 6.11
N GLN A 86 -6.17 -8.78 7.42
CA GLN A 86 -6.21 -7.67 8.37
C GLN A 86 -4.84 -6.97 8.47
N ALA A 87 -3.75 -7.72 8.57
CA ALA A 87 -2.42 -7.12 8.69
C ALA A 87 -2.00 -6.38 7.40
N ALA A 88 -2.38 -6.88 6.21
CA ALA A 88 -2.19 -6.17 4.95
C ALA A 88 -2.99 -4.85 4.90
N HIS A 89 -4.23 -4.85 5.39
CA HIS A 89 -5.05 -3.64 5.51
C HIS A 89 -4.42 -2.61 6.43
N MET A 90 -4.00 -3.03 7.64
CA MET A 90 -3.35 -2.15 8.61
C MET A 90 -2.06 -1.53 8.04
N ASN A 91 -1.24 -2.33 7.36
CA ASN A 91 -0.05 -1.79 6.69
C ASN A 91 -0.40 -0.77 5.60
N GLY A 92 -1.50 -1.00 4.87
CA GLY A 92 -2.04 -0.03 3.93
C GLY A 92 -2.35 1.31 4.60
N LEU A 93 -3.07 1.27 5.72
CA LEU A 93 -3.44 2.47 6.50
C LEU A 93 -2.23 3.21 7.08
N GLU A 94 -1.17 2.50 7.47
CA GLU A 94 0.08 3.13 7.93
C GLU A 94 0.85 3.82 6.78
N SER A 95 0.80 3.24 5.58
CA SER A 95 1.53 3.74 4.41
C SER A 95 0.80 4.85 3.65
N PHE A 96 -0.53 4.84 3.68
CA PHE A 96 -1.37 5.77 2.92
C PHE A 96 -1.08 7.26 3.21
N PRO A 97 -0.95 7.71 4.47
CA PRO A 97 -0.70 9.12 4.76
C PRO A 97 0.56 9.65 4.08
N VAL A 98 1.64 8.86 4.04
CA VAL A 98 2.91 9.27 3.41
C VAL A 98 2.72 9.45 1.90
N PHE A 99 2.05 8.49 1.25
CA PHE A 99 1.75 8.58 -0.18
C PHE A 99 0.81 9.75 -0.50
N GLY A 100 -0.30 9.86 0.24
CA GLY A 100 -1.30 10.89 0.03
C GLY A 100 -0.74 12.29 0.21
N VAL A 101 0.03 12.52 1.28
CA VAL A 101 0.72 13.80 1.51
C VAL A 101 1.72 14.09 0.38
N GLY A 102 2.51 13.11 -0.06
CA GLY A 102 3.43 13.30 -1.19
C GLY A 102 2.74 13.74 -2.46
N VAL A 103 1.63 13.08 -2.84
CA VAL A 103 0.83 13.48 -4.01
C VAL A 103 0.27 14.90 -3.86
N VAL A 104 -0.36 15.20 -2.71
CA VAL A 104 -0.96 16.53 -2.48
C VAL A 104 0.11 17.63 -2.44
N ALA A 105 1.27 17.38 -1.85
CA ALA A 105 2.39 18.31 -1.81
C ALA A 105 2.89 18.64 -3.22
N CYS A 106 3.11 17.63 -4.06
CA CYS A 106 3.49 17.84 -5.47
C CYS A 106 2.49 18.73 -6.22
N LEU A 107 1.19 18.51 -6.01
CA LEU A 107 0.14 19.30 -6.65
C LEU A 107 0.11 20.73 -6.10
N ALA A 108 0.30 20.92 -4.79
CA ALA A 108 0.26 22.22 -4.13
C ALA A 108 1.38 23.15 -4.60
N VAL A 109 2.58 22.62 -4.84
CA VAL A 109 3.74 23.40 -5.29
C VAL A 109 3.92 23.43 -6.82
N GLY A 110 3.02 22.77 -7.56
CA GLY A 110 3.13 22.66 -9.02
C GLY A 110 4.41 21.93 -9.47
N ALA A 111 4.77 20.84 -8.79
CA ALA A 111 5.89 19.98 -9.18
C ALA A 111 5.63 19.28 -10.53
N ASP A 112 6.68 18.68 -11.12
CA ASP A 112 6.56 17.95 -12.39
C ASP A 112 5.51 16.83 -12.28
N ASN A 113 4.39 17.07 -12.96
CA ASN A 113 3.24 16.18 -12.95
C ASN A 113 3.54 14.83 -13.62
N THR A 114 4.40 14.81 -14.65
CA THR A 114 4.79 13.56 -15.32
C THR A 114 5.58 12.68 -14.37
N LEU A 115 6.57 13.25 -13.70
CA LEU A 115 7.39 12.53 -12.72
C LEU A 115 6.56 12.09 -11.51
N ALA A 116 5.73 12.99 -10.96
CA ALA A 116 4.83 12.65 -9.86
C ALA A 116 3.86 11.52 -10.24
N GLY A 117 3.32 11.55 -11.47
CA GLY A 117 2.45 10.50 -12.00
C GLY A 117 3.17 9.15 -12.11
N LYS A 118 4.41 9.13 -12.59
CA LYS A 118 5.21 7.89 -12.67
C LYS A 118 5.56 7.32 -11.30
N LEU A 119 5.94 8.16 -10.35
CA LEU A 119 6.16 7.75 -8.96
C LEU A 119 4.88 7.19 -8.33
N ALA A 120 3.72 7.82 -8.61
CA ALA A 120 2.43 7.32 -8.16
C ALA A 120 2.07 5.97 -8.81
N CYS A 121 2.39 5.78 -10.09
CA CYS A 121 2.24 4.48 -10.77
C CYS A 121 3.07 3.39 -10.07
N ALA A 122 4.36 3.67 -9.83
CA ALA A 122 5.27 2.76 -9.14
C ALA A 122 4.76 2.36 -7.76
N HIS A 123 4.25 3.33 -7.01
CA HIS A 123 3.63 3.10 -5.71
C HIS A 123 2.46 2.11 -5.83
N LEU A 124 1.50 2.37 -6.74
CA LEU A 124 0.33 1.52 -6.92
C LEU A 124 0.69 0.09 -7.33
N ILE A 125 1.59 -0.08 -8.31
CA ILE A 125 2.05 -1.40 -8.74
C ILE A 125 2.69 -2.15 -7.57
N SER A 126 3.53 -1.47 -6.80
CA SER A 126 4.17 -2.04 -5.62
C SER A 126 3.16 -2.43 -4.55
N ARG A 127 2.09 -1.65 -4.35
CA ARG A 127 1.02 -1.97 -3.41
C ARG A 127 0.14 -3.13 -3.87
N VAL A 128 -0.09 -3.29 -5.17
CA VAL A 128 -0.75 -4.48 -5.73
C VAL A 128 0.09 -5.73 -5.43
N GLY A 129 1.39 -5.68 -5.76
CA GLY A 129 2.32 -6.77 -5.46
C GLY A 129 2.37 -7.10 -3.96
N PHE A 130 2.49 -6.07 -3.11
CA PHE A 130 2.49 -6.24 -1.65
C PHE A 130 1.25 -6.98 -1.17
N ASN A 131 0.05 -6.55 -1.57
CA ASN A 131 -1.21 -7.17 -1.15
C ASN A 131 -1.30 -8.64 -1.62
N ILE A 132 -0.87 -8.93 -2.85
CA ILE A 132 -0.84 -10.28 -3.43
C ILE A 132 0.08 -11.21 -2.61
N PHE A 133 1.32 -10.78 -2.35
CA PHE A 133 2.27 -11.58 -1.59
C PHE A 133 1.88 -11.70 -0.12
N TYR A 134 1.28 -10.65 0.46
CA TYR A 134 0.83 -10.69 1.85
C TYR A 134 -0.32 -11.67 2.04
N MET A 135 -1.30 -11.70 1.13
CA MET A 135 -2.56 -12.45 1.32
C MET A 135 -2.59 -13.85 0.71
N GLY A 136 -1.79 -14.22 -0.29
CA GLY A 136 -2.09 -15.52 -0.94
C GLY A 136 -1.03 -16.23 -1.76
N VAL A 137 0.04 -15.57 -2.22
CA VAL A 137 0.85 -16.21 -3.27
C VAL A 137 2.05 -17.01 -2.75
N SER A 138 2.62 -16.68 -1.58
CA SER A 138 3.72 -17.47 -1.04
C SER A 138 4.02 -17.16 0.43
N THR A 139 3.94 -18.19 1.28
CA THR A 139 4.43 -18.15 2.68
C THR A 139 5.90 -18.58 2.79
N ASN A 140 6.55 -18.90 1.67
CA ASN A 140 7.97 -19.26 1.66
C ASN A 140 8.88 -18.02 1.72
N LEU A 141 10.19 -18.26 1.88
CA LEU A 141 11.19 -17.20 2.02
C LEU A 141 11.17 -16.20 0.85
N ALA A 142 10.98 -16.69 -0.39
CA ALA A 142 10.93 -15.84 -1.58
C ALA A 142 9.69 -14.92 -1.57
N GLY A 143 8.53 -15.42 -1.11
CA GLY A 143 7.32 -14.62 -0.93
C GLY A 143 7.50 -13.51 0.11
N GLY A 144 8.14 -13.86 1.24
CA GLY A 144 8.48 -12.88 2.28
C GLY A 144 9.41 -11.78 1.79
N ALA A 145 10.42 -12.14 0.99
CA ALA A 145 11.35 -11.19 0.37
C ALA A 145 10.64 -10.28 -0.64
N ALA A 146 9.85 -10.85 -1.56
CA ALA A 146 9.09 -10.08 -2.56
C ALA A 146 8.12 -9.08 -1.90
N ARG A 147 7.41 -9.51 -0.86
CA ARG A 147 6.56 -8.62 -0.04
C ARG A 147 7.36 -7.45 0.55
N SER A 148 8.55 -7.71 1.07
CA SER A 148 9.40 -6.69 1.68
C SER A 148 9.94 -5.70 0.64
N ILE A 149 10.28 -6.18 -0.56
CA ILE A 149 10.67 -5.36 -1.71
C ILE A 149 9.51 -4.47 -2.16
N CYS A 150 8.31 -5.03 -2.36
CA CYS A 150 7.12 -4.27 -2.72
C CYS A 150 6.78 -3.18 -1.69
N TRP A 151 6.87 -3.52 -0.40
CA TRP A 151 6.71 -2.54 0.67
C TRP A 151 7.74 -1.42 0.57
N PHE A 152 9.01 -1.80 0.41
CA PHE A 152 10.13 -0.87 0.31
C PHE A 152 9.95 0.11 -0.85
N VAL A 153 9.67 -0.37 -2.06
CA VAL A 153 9.47 0.49 -3.24
C VAL A 153 8.24 1.38 -3.05
N SER A 154 7.15 0.88 -2.47
CA SER A 154 5.96 1.71 -2.22
C SER A 154 6.23 2.87 -1.25
N LEU A 155 7.04 2.64 -0.22
CA LEU A 155 7.42 3.68 0.74
C LEU A 155 8.45 4.63 0.14
N LEU A 156 9.47 4.12 -0.56
CA LEU A 156 10.48 4.93 -1.24
C LEU A 156 9.86 5.90 -2.24
N THR A 157 8.96 5.44 -3.09
CA THR A 157 8.28 6.29 -4.09
C THR A 157 7.39 7.35 -3.44
N SER A 158 6.79 7.05 -2.28
CA SER A 158 6.05 8.03 -1.49
C SER A 158 6.96 9.12 -0.91
N CYS A 159 8.14 8.73 -0.40
CA CYS A 159 9.15 9.68 0.06
C CYS A 159 9.75 10.50 -1.11
N GLN A 160 9.94 9.90 -2.29
CA GLN A 160 10.38 10.62 -3.49
C GLN A 160 9.37 11.67 -3.94
N LEU A 161 8.05 11.42 -3.81
CA LEU A 161 7.03 12.44 -4.07
C LEU A 161 7.20 13.64 -3.13
N ILE A 162 7.40 13.40 -1.84
CA ILE A 162 7.63 14.47 -0.85
C ILE A 162 8.90 15.26 -1.21
N MET A 163 9.99 14.57 -1.55
CA MET A 163 11.24 15.23 -1.93
C MET A 163 11.14 16.01 -3.24
N LEU A 164 10.40 15.49 -4.22
CA LEU A 164 10.11 16.21 -5.46
C LEU A 164 9.37 17.53 -5.17
N ALA A 165 8.41 17.51 -4.26
CA ALA A 165 7.72 18.73 -3.83
C ALA A 165 8.67 19.71 -3.10
N ALA A 166 9.51 19.20 -2.19
CA ALA A 166 10.48 20.02 -1.46
C ALA A 166 11.49 20.70 -2.40
N THR A 167 12.06 19.96 -3.34
CA THR A 167 12.99 20.53 -4.33
C THR A 167 12.33 21.61 -5.19
N LYS A 168 11.01 21.48 -5.46
CA LYS A 168 10.28 22.50 -6.22
C LYS A 168 9.96 23.73 -5.37
N SER A 169 9.66 23.59 -4.08
CA SER A 169 9.36 24.72 -3.20
C SER A 169 10.57 25.60 -2.91
N ASP A 170 11.77 25.03 -2.98
CA ASP A 170 13.02 25.74 -2.70
C ASP A 170 13.55 26.55 -3.91
N GLN A 171 12.87 26.49 -5.06
CA GLN A 171 13.18 27.23 -6.30
C GLN A 171 12.32 28.49 -6.45
#